data_AF-A0A372Q103-F1
#
_entry.id   AF-A0A372Q103-F1
#
_cell.length_a   1.000
_cell.length_b   1.000
_cell.length_c   1.000
_cell.angle_alpha   90.00
_cell.angle_beta   90.00
_cell.angle_gamma   90.00
#
_symmetry.space_group_name_H-M   'P 1'
#
loop_
_entity.id
_entity.type
_entity.pdbx_description
1 polymer ?
#
loop_
_entity_poly.entity_id
_entity_poly.type
_entity_poly.pdbx_seq_one_letter_code
_entity_poly.pdbx_strand_id
1 'polypeptide(L)'
;MKMTNAQGTTEVRSQINVSTLEKYLLTKISNFKPPLIVRQFKFGQSNPTYLLIDANKTRYVLRKKPPGSLLSSTAHAVEREFRVLDALGKNTNVPVPKVYLLCEDNSILGTPFYVMEFLEGRIFEDVRLLSLSQEDRYKCWYSAIDTLAKLHSVDYKAIGLENYGKSSGFYSRQFRSLVKVSTIQANIKDENGSEVG
;
A
#
# COMPACT_ATOMS: atom_id res chain seq x y z
N MET A 1 18.97 1.51 -15.92
CA MET A 1 17.59 2.05 -15.72
C MET A 1 16.62 0.89 -15.90
N LYS A 2 16.00 0.38 -14.83
CA LYS A 2 14.93 -0.61 -14.99
C LYS A 2 13.68 0.16 -15.39
N MET A 3 13.36 0.16 -16.68
CA MET A 3 11.98 0.33 -17.14
C MET A 3 11.12 -0.63 -16.32
N THR A 4 9.92 -0.25 -15.93
CA THR A 4 8.95 -1.18 -15.35
C THR A 4 8.50 -2.20 -16.39
N ASN A 5 9.40 -3.09 -16.80
CA ASN A 5 9.00 -4.48 -16.93
C ASN A 5 8.71 -4.93 -15.51
N ALA A 6 7.42 -4.87 -15.14
CA ALA A 6 6.81 -5.33 -13.90
C ALA A 6 7.82 -6.04 -12.97
N GLN A 7 8.25 -5.34 -11.91
CA GLN A 7 9.01 -5.96 -10.83
C GLN A 7 8.36 -7.31 -10.50
N GLY A 8 9.16 -8.36 -10.65
CA GLY A 8 8.68 -9.70 -11.00
C GLY A 8 7.42 -10.10 -10.26
N THR A 9 6.40 -10.46 -11.03
CA THR A 9 5.25 -11.17 -10.49
C THR A 9 5.50 -12.67 -10.59
N THR A 10 5.08 -13.44 -9.59
CA THR A 10 5.07 -14.90 -9.62
C THR A 10 3.66 -15.41 -9.84
N GLU A 11 3.54 -16.72 -10.01
CA GLU A 11 2.29 -17.39 -9.69
C GLU A 11 1.86 -17.08 -8.26
N VAL A 12 0.56 -17.20 -8.04
CA VAL A 12 -0.08 -16.95 -6.76
C VAL A 12 0.36 -18.03 -5.77
N ARG A 13 0.95 -17.60 -4.64
CA ARG A 13 1.53 -18.50 -3.62
C ARG A 13 0.47 -19.09 -2.67
N SER A 14 -0.67 -18.44 -2.56
CA SER A 14 -1.79 -18.85 -1.68
C SER A 14 -3.09 -18.88 -2.48
N GLN A 15 -3.88 -19.93 -2.33
CA GLN A 15 -5.06 -20.16 -3.17
C GLN A 15 -6.05 -18.98 -3.12
N ILE A 16 -6.30 -18.36 -4.28
CA ILE A 16 -7.32 -17.32 -4.48
C ILE A 16 -8.44 -17.92 -5.34
N ASN A 17 -9.68 -17.79 -4.88
CA ASN A 17 -10.84 -18.16 -5.69
C ASN A 17 -11.10 -17.08 -6.76
N VAL A 18 -10.44 -17.24 -7.92
CA VAL A 18 -10.49 -16.27 -9.03
C VAL A 18 -11.91 -16.09 -9.55
N SER A 19 -12.72 -17.16 -9.64
CA SER A 19 -14.11 -17.06 -10.14
C SER A 19 -14.99 -16.20 -9.23
N THR A 20 -14.84 -16.34 -7.91
CA THR A 20 -15.58 -15.52 -6.94
C THR A 20 -15.15 -14.06 -7.02
N LEU A 21 -13.84 -13.81 -7.08
CA LEU A 21 -13.31 -12.46 -7.25
C LEU A 21 -13.78 -11.82 -8.56
N GLU A 22 -13.70 -12.53 -9.67
CA GLU A 22 -14.10 -12.05 -10.99
C GLU A 22 -15.58 -11.62 -11.03
N LYS A 23 -16.48 -12.47 -10.51
CA LYS A 23 -17.91 -12.13 -10.38
C LYS A 23 -18.11 -10.88 -9.54
N TYR A 24 -17.38 -10.77 -8.42
CA TYR A 24 -17.46 -9.60 -7.55
C TYR A 24 -16.98 -8.33 -8.27
N LEU A 25 -15.82 -8.36 -8.92
CA LEU A 25 -15.25 -7.20 -9.63
C LEU A 25 -16.13 -6.74 -10.79
N LEU A 26 -16.76 -7.67 -11.51
CA LEU A 26 -17.69 -7.35 -12.60
C LEU A 26 -18.86 -6.47 -12.13
N THR A 27 -19.31 -6.64 -10.88
CA THR A 27 -20.39 -5.82 -10.31
C THR A 27 -19.93 -4.48 -9.74
N LYS A 28 -18.62 -4.30 -9.51
CA LYS A 28 -18.08 -3.15 -8.76
C LYS A 28 -17.23 -2.20 -9.60
N ILE A 29 -16.57 -2.69 -10.64
CA ILE A 29 -15.66 -1.89 -11.47
C ILE A 29 -16.27 -1.74 -12.86
N SER A 30 -16.64 -0.51 -13.21
CA SER A 30 -17.11 -0.19 -14.55
C SER A 30 -16.05 -0.55 -15.60
N ASN A 31 -16.49 -1.13 -16.72
CA ASN A 31 -15.64 -1.59 -17.83
C ASN A 31 -14.69 -2.76 -17.52
N PHE A 32 -14.77 -3.37 -16.33
CA PHE A 32 -14.06 -4.62 -16.04
C PHE A 32 -14.58 -5.76 -16.94
N LYS A 33 -13.68 -6.54 -17.54
CA LYS A 33 -14.05 -7.59 -18.48
C LYS A 33 -13.36 -8.93 -18.17
N PRO A 34 -14.12 -9.99 -17.84
CA PRO A 34 -13.55 -11.33 -17.68
C PRO A 34 -13.05 -11.91 -19.03
N PRO A 35 -12.12 -12.88 -19.04
CA PRO A 35 -11.55 -13.56 -17.86
C PRO A 35 -10.48 -12.74 -17.11
N LEU A 36 -10.34 -13.00 -15.82
CA LEU A 36 -9.36 -12.39 -14.92
C LEU A 36 -8.09 -13.24 -14.80
N ILE A 37 -6.94 -12.63 -15.10
CA ILE A 37 -5.62 -13.18 -14.80
C ILE A 37 -5.12 -12.57 -13.49
N VAL A 38 -4.66 -13.42 -12.57
CA VAL A 38 -4.13 -13.01 -11.27
C VAL A 38 -2.67 -13.44 -11.15
N ARG A 39 -1.78 -12.50 -10.79
CA ARG A 39 -0.39 -12.77 -10.45
C ARG A 39 -0.04 -12.14 -9.11
N GLN A 40 0.98 -12.62 -8.43
CA GLN A 40 1.40 -12.07 -7.13
C GLN A 40 2.71 -11.28 -7.27
N PHE A 41 2.82 -10.11 -6.65
CA PHE A 41 4.08 -9.37 -6.63
C PHE A 41 5.13 -10.07 -5.74
N LYS A 42 6.41 -10.05 -6.16
CA LYS A 42 7.50 -10.68 -5.39
C LYS A 42 7.78 -9.99 -4.06
N PHE A 43 7.65 -8.66 -4.02
CA PHE A 43 8.03 -7.79 -2.92
C PHE A 43 6.79 -7.24 -2.20
N GLY A 44 6.94 -6.80 -0.94
CA GLY A 44 5.84 -6.28 -0.12
C GLY A 44 5.18 -7.34 0.77
N GLN A 45 5.95 -7.86 1.74
CA GLN A 45 5.55 -9.03 2.55
C GLN A 45 4.48 -8.76 3.62
N SER A 46 4.22 -7.50 3.99
CA SER A 46 3.26 -7.21 5.06
C SER A 46 1.81 -7.52 4.64
N ASN A 47 1.37 -7.07 3.46
CA ASN A 47 0.03 -7.34 2.94
C ASN A 47 0.15 -8.00 1.56
N PRO A 48 -0.39 -9.22 1.36
CA PRO A 48 -0.43 -9.85 0.05
C PRO A 48 -0.95 -8.90 -1.03
N THR A 49 -0.12 -8.66 -2.04
CA THR A 49 -0.39 -7.73 -3.14
C THR A 49 -0.35 -8.48 -4.48
N TYR A 50 -1.38 -8.29 -5.30
CA TYR A 50 -1.61 -9.04 -6.53
C TYR A 50 -1.81 -8.08 -7.72
N LEU A 51 -1.27 -8.46 -8.87
CA LEU A 51 -1.57 -7.87 -10.16
C LEU A 51 -2.79 -8.57 -10.75
N LEU A 52 -3.82 -7.80 -11.07
CA LEU A 52 -5.01 -8.26 -11.78
C LEU A 52 -4.95 -7.74 -13.20
N ILE A 53 -5.24 -8.60 -14.18
CA ILE A 53 -5.30 -8.23 -15.59
C ILE A 53 -6.61 -8.76 -16.16
N ASP A 54 -7.43 -7.86 -16.68
CA ASP A 54 -8.69 -8.22 -17.32
C ASP A 54 -8.52 -8.57 -18.81
N ALA A 55 -9.59 -8.96 -19.49
CA ALA A 55 -9.56 -9.31 -20.90
C ALA A 55 -9.19 -8.14 -21.83
N ASN A 56 -9.46 -6.90 -21.39
CA ASN A 56 -9.08 -5.67 -22.10
C ASN A 56 -7.61 -5.31 -21.88
N LYS A 57 -6.84 -6.12 -21.13
CA LYS A 57 -5.46 -5.84 -20.71
C LYS A 57 -5.35 -4.66 -19.74
N THR A 58 -6.45 -4.21 -19.15
CA THR A 58 -6.44 -3.24 -18.07
C THR A 58 -5.82 -3.88 -16.84
N ARG A 59 -4.90 -3.16 -16.19
CA ARG A 59 -4.15 -3.63 -15.03
C ARG A 59 -4.67 -2.96 -13.76
N TYR A 60 -4.85 -3.77 -12.72
CA TYR A 60 -5.24 -3.32 -11.39
C TYR A 60 -4.31 -3.94 -10.34
N VAL A 61 -4.27 -3.33 -9.16
CA VAL A 61 -3.56 -3.88 -8.00
C VAL A 61 -4.59 -4.22 -6.92
N LEU A 62 -4.58 -5.47 -6.46
CA LEU A 62 -5.34 -5.91 -5.30
C LEU A 62 -4.41 -6.04 -4.11
N ARG A 63 -4.77 -5.41 -3.00
CA ARG A 63 -4.02 -5.50 -1.74
C ARG A 63 -4.94 -6.00 -0.64
N LYS A 64 -4.53 -7.10 -0.01
CA LYS A 64 -5.37 -7.91 0.88
C LYS A 64 -4.71 -8.04 2.25
N LYS A 65 -5.50 -8.15 3.32
CA LYS A 65 -4.97 -8.52 4.63
C LYS A 65 -4.34 -9.93 4.59
N PRO A 66 -3.24 -10.17 5.32
CA PRO A 66 -2.72 -11.52 5.46
C PRO A 66 -3.76 -12.43 6.15
N PRO A 67 -3.79 -13.73 5.83
CA PRO A 67 -4.61 -14.69 6.57
C PRO A 67 -4.08 -14.87 8.00
N GLY A 68 -4.95 -15.27 8.94
CA GLY A 68 -4.60 -15.59 10.33
C GLY A 68 -4.97 -14.51 11.35
N SER A 69 -4.70 -14.77 12.62
CA SER A 69 -4.89 -13.80 13.70
C SER A 69 -3.86 -12.67 13.59
N LEU A 70 -4.35 -11.44 13.56
CA LEU A 70 -3.48 -10.27 13.49
C LEU A 70 -2.80 -10.05 14.85
N LEU A 71 -1.48 -9.81 14.82
CA LEU A 71 -0.66 -9.49 16.01
C LEU A 71 -1.13 -8.22 16.76
N SER A 72 -1.85 -7.34 16.07
CA SER A 72 -2.49 -6.14 16.62
C SER A 72 -3.69 -5.77 15.75
N SER A 73 -4.73 -5.19 16.35
CA SER A 73 -5.88 -4.61 15.64
C SER A 73 -5.49 -3.47 14.68
N THR A 74 -4.32 -2.85 14.87
CA THR A 74 -3.78 -1.81 13.97
C THR A 74 -2.83 -2.37 12.90
N ALA A 75 -2.36 -3.60 13.05
CA ALA A 75 -1.50 -4.23 12.06
C ALA A 75 -2.35 -4.60 10.83
N HIS A 76 -1.77 -4.42 9.63
CA HIS A 76 -2.39 -4.81 8.37
C HIS A 76 -3.75 -4.16 8.07
N ALA A 77 -3.97 -2.91 8.51
CA ALA A 77 -5.21 -2.18 8.30
C ALA A 77 -5.34 -1.63 6.87
N VAL A 78 -5.62 -2.49 5.88
CA VAL A 78 -5.79 -2.12 4.47
C VAL A 78 -6.96 -1.14 4.24
N GLU A 79 -7.97 -1.14 5.11
CA GLU A 79 -9.08 -0.19 5.08
C GLU A 79 -8.61 1.25 5.33
N ARG A 80 -7.60 1.41 6.20
CA ARG A 80 -6.99 2.72 6.47
C ARG A 80 -6.20 3.21 5.27
N GLU A 81 -5.47 2.32 4.60
CA GLU A 81 -4.77 2.63 3.34
C GLU A 81 -5.78 3.09 2.28
N PHE A 82 -6.84 2.32 2.05
CA PHE A 82 -7.93 2.67 1.13
C PHE A 82 -8.53 4.04 1.45
N ARG A 83 -8.89 4.30 2.72
CA ARG A 83 -9.54 5.55 3.14
C ARG A 83 -8.69 6.78 2.84
N VAL A 84 -7.38 6.70 3.07
CA VAL A 84 -6.47 7.82 2.77
C VAL A 84 -6.34 8.03 1.26
N LEU A 85 -6.14 6.95 0.49
CA LEU A 85 -6.02 7.04 -0.96
C LEU A 85 -7.31 7.58 -1.61
N ASP A 86 -8.47 7.11 -1.17
CA ASP A 86 -9.78 7.57 -1.67
C ASP A 86 -9.99 9.07 -1.39
N ALA A 87 -9.72 9.50 -0.14
CA ALA A 87 -9.90 10.88 0.28
C ALA A 87 -8.95 11.83 -0.46
N LEU A 88 -7.67 11.46 -0.61
CA LEU A 88 -6.70 12.25 -1.36
C LEU A 88 -7.04 12.31 -2.85
N GLY A 89 -7.35 11.16 -3.46
CA GLY A 89 -7.57 11.06 -4.91
C GLY A 89 -8.85 11.74 -5.38
N LYS A 90 -9.90 11.82 -4.54
CA LYS A 90 -11.16 12.49 -4.90
C LYS A 90 -11.15 13.99 -4.68
N ASN A 91 -10.39 14.48 -3.70
CA ASN A 91 -10.56 15.83 -3.18
C ASN A 91 -9.31 16.71 -3.29
N THR A 92 -8.19 16.18 -3.80
CA THR A 92 -6.91 16.90 -3.84
C THR A 92 -6.14 16.63 -5.13
N ASN A 93 -5.07 17.41 -5.35
CA ASN A 93 -4.11 17.20 -6.43
C ASN A 93 -2.85 16.43 -5.97
N VAL A 94 -2.90 15.75 -4.82
CA VAL A 94 -1.81 14.89 -4.37
C VAL A 94 -1.79 13.65 -5.29
N PRO A 95 -0.67 13.32 -5.95
CA PRO A 95 -0.60 12.20 -6.87
C PRO A 95 -0.71 10.88 -6.10
N VAL A 96 -1.87 10.22 -6.19
CA VAL A 96 -2.16 8.91 -5.62
C VAL A 96 -2.86 8.02 -6.67
N PRO A 97 -2.69 6.69 -6.63
CA PRO A 97 -3.44 5.81 -7.51
C PRO A 97 -4.94 5.92 -7.25
N LYS A 98 -5.75 5.87 -8.30
CA LYS A 98 -7.20 5.75 -8.14
C LYS A 98 -7.54 4.44 -7.43
N VAL A 99 -8.29 4.51 -6.33
CA VAL A 99 -8.90 3.33 -5.71
C VAL A 99 -10.27 3.07 -6.34
N TYR A 100 -10.58 1.80 -6.59
CA TYR A 100 -11.83 1.39 -7.23
C TYR A 100 -12.86 0.92 -6.20
N LEU A 101 -12.43 0.09 -5.24
CA LEU A 101 -13.32 -0.46 -4.23
C LEU A 101 -12.54 -0.92 -2.99
N LEU A 102 -13.25 -0.98 -1.87
CA LEU A 102 -12.91 -1.70 -0.66
C LEU A 102 -13.95 -2.81 -0.45
N CYS A 103 -13.50 -4.01 -0.13
CA CYS A 103 -14.34 -5.14 0.24
C CYS A 103 -13.95 -5.61 1.65
N GLU A 104 -14.88 -5.48 2.59
CA GLU A 104 -14.75 -5.98 3.97
C GLU A 104 -15.50 -7.31 4.18
N ASP A 105 -16.18 -7.80 3.14
CA ASP A 105 -16.88 -9.08 3.16
C ASP A 105 -15.88 -10.24 3.00
N ASN A 106 -15.61 -10.93 4.11
CA ASN A 106 -14.71 -12.07 4.16
C ASN A 106 -15.18 -13.26 3.31
N SER A 107 -16.46 -13.32 2.90
CA SER A 107 -16.94 -14.40 2.03
C SER A 107 -16.32 -14.37 0.63
N ILE A 108 -15.79 -13.22 0.19
CA ILE A 108 -15.25 -13.04 -1.17
C ILE A 108 -13.83 -13.62 -1.29
N LEU A 109 -12.92 -13.24 -0.40
CA LEU A 109 -11.49 -13.66 -0.43
C LEU A 109 -10.94 -14.13 0.92
N GLY A 110 -11.80 -14.37 1.92
CA GLY A 110 -11.41 -14.81 3.27
C GLY A 110 -10.93 -13.69 4.19
N THR A 111 -10.46 -12.56 3.65
CA THR A 111 -10.10 -11.37 4.44
C THR A 111 -10.40 -10.10 3.64
N PRO A 112 -10.48 -8.92 4.29
CA PRO A 112 -10.65 -7.65 3.61
C PRO A 112 -9.54 -7.36 2.60
N PHE A 113 -9.92 -6.65 1.53
CA PHE A 113 -9.02 -6.21 0.47
C PHE A 113 -9.56 -4.95 -0.21
N TYR A 114 -8.67 -4.22 -0.89
CA TYR A 114 -9.07 -3.15 -1.80
C TYR A 114 -8.40 -3.33 -3.16
N VAL A 115 -9.00 -2.71 -4.18
CA VAL A 115 -8.47 -2.69 -5.55
C VAL A 115 -8.18 -1.25 -5.95
N MET A 116 -7.01 -1.03 -6.55
CA MET A 116 -6.56 0.27 -7.04
C MET A 116 -5.95 0.16 -8.44
N GLU A 117 -5.70 1.32 -9.03
CA GLU A 117 -5.01 1.50 -10.29
C GLU A 117 -3.62 0.91 -10.27
N PHE A 118 -3.26 0.23 -11.35
CA PHE A 118 -1.87 -0.08 -11.63
C PHE A 118 -1.21 1.12 -12.30
N LEU A 119 -0.28 1.78 -11.60
CA LEU A 119 0.53 2.85 -12.17
C LEU A 119 1.79 2.28 -12.81
N GLU A 120 1.93 2.48 -14.11
CA GLU A 120 3.17 2.21 -14.81
C GLU A 120 4.14 3.39 -14.64
N GLY A 121 5.33 3.13 -14.11
CA GLY A 121 6.28 4.20 -13.80
C GLY A 121 7.60 3.67 -13.26
N ARG A 122 8.58 4.54 -13.09
CA ARG A 122 9.92 4.15 -12.62
C ARG A 122 10.00 4.25 -11.10
N ILE A 123 10.51 3.20 -10.46
CA ILE A 123 10.87 3.21 -9.03
C ILE A 123 12.38 3.37 -8.94
N PHE A 124 12.82 4.40 -8.20
CA PHE A 124 14.23 4.63 -7.92
C PHE A 124 14.56 4.18 -6.50
N GLU A 125 15.24 3.05 -6.37
CA GLU A 125 15.66 2.50 -5.08
C GLU A 125 16.88 3.25 -4.51
N ASP A 126 17.79 3.69 -5.39
CA ASP A 126 18.92 4.54 -5.01
C ASP A 126 18.51 6.02 -5.01
N VAL A 127 18.45 6.61 -3.82
CA VAL A 127 18.11 8.03 -3.60
C VAL A 127 19.07 8.99 -4.32
N ARG A 128 20.27 8.55 -4.71
CA ARG A 128 21.22 9.37 -5.48
C ARG A 128 20.82 9.51 -6.95
N LEU A 129 19.87 8.68 -7.42
CA LEU A 129 19.30 8.72 -8.77
C LEU A 129 20.37 8.65 -9.88
N LEU A 130 21.47 7.91 -9.66
CA LEU A 130 22.67 7.92 -10.51
C LEU A 130 22.43 7.49 -11.96
N SER A 131 21.31 6.80 -12.23
CA SER A 131 20.92 6.44 -13.59
C SER A 131 20.34 7.58 -14.42
N LEU A 132 20.16 8.77 -13.84
CA LEU A 132 19.58 9.94 -14.47
C LEU A 132 20.64 11.03 -14.72
N SER A 133 20.38 11.89 -15.70
CA SER A 133 21.14 13.12 -15.90
C SER A 133 21.07 14.01 -14.65
N GLN A 134 22.03 14.90 -14.44
CA GLN A 134 21.97 15.85 -13.32
C GLN A 134 20.68 16.68 -13.34
N GLU A 135 20.25 17.14 -14.50
CA GLU A 135 19.02 17.91 -14.68
C GLU A 135 17.77 17.09 -14.26
N ASP A 136 17.66 15.85 -14.69
CA ASP A 136 16.53 14.98 -14.34
C ASP A 136 16.53 14.63 -12.85
N ARG A 137 17.71 14.47 -12.23
CA ARG A 137 17.81 14.27 -10.77
C ARG A 137 17.23 15.46 -10.02
N TYR A 138 17.54 16.68 -10.44
CA TYR A 138 16.95 17.89 -9.85
C TYR A 138 15.42 17.88 -10.02
N LYS A 139 14.91 17.60 -11.22
CA LYS A 139 13.45 17.54 -11.47
C LYS A 139 12.76 16.49 -10.60
N CYS A 140 13.34 15.32 -10.42
CA CYS A 140 12.80 14.27 -9.55
C CYS A 140 12.75 14.72 -8.08
N TRP A 141 13.81 15.34 -7.57
CA TRP A 141 13.82 15.85 -6.18
C TRP A 141 12.84 17.00 -5.96
N TYR A 142 12.75 17.94 -6.90
CA TYR A 142 11.73 18.99 -6.85
C TYR A 142 10.32 18.43 -6.87
N SER A 143 10.05 17.43 -7.71
CA SER A 143 8.75 16.74 -7.76
C SER A 143 8.42 16.03 -6.43
N ALA A 144 9.42 15.40 -5.79
CA ALA A 144 9.23 14.78 -4.48
C ALA A 144 8.90 15.82 -3.39
N ILE A 145 9.62 16.94 -3.37
CA ILE A 145 9.38 18.04 -2.42
C ILE A 145 8.00 18.67 -2.65
N ASP A 146 7.65 18.96 -3.89
CA ASP A 146 6.34 19.51 -4.27
C ASP A 146 5.21 18.57 -3.84
N THR A 147 5.37 17.26 -4.05
CA THR A 147 4.40 16.25 -3.61
C THR A 147 4.24 16.22 -2.08
N LEU A 148 5.34 16.28 -1.34
CA LEU A 148 5.31 16.34 0.13
C LEU A 148 4.67 17.63 0.63
N ALA A 149 4.98 18.77 0.01
CA ALA A 149 4.38 20.06 0.34
C ALA A 149 2.87 20.06 0.09
N LYS A 150 2.43 19.52 -1.06
CA LYS A 150 1.01 19.32 -1.37
C LYS A 150 0.33 18.47 -0.31
N LEU A 151 0.92 17.32 0.06
CA LEU A 151 0.37 16.42 1.07
C LEU A 151 0.26 17.10 2.45
N HIS A 152 1.30 17.83 2.87
CA HIS A 152 1.30 18.54 4.15
C HIS A 152 0.36 19.74 4.20
N SER A 153 -0.01 20.29 3.03
CA SER A 153 -0.95 21.42 2.92
C SER A 153 -2.41 20.98 2.84
N VAL A 154 -2.70 19.67 2.79
CA VAL A 154 -4.06 19.16 2.74
C VAL A 154 -4.80 19.50 4.03
N ASP A 155 -5.94 20.16 3.92
CA ASP A 155 -6.92 20.20 5.01
C ASP A 155 -7.56 18.80 5.16
N TYR A 156 -6.94 17.98 6.01
CA TYR A 156 -7.37 16.61 6.27
C TYR A 156 -8.80 16.55 6.82
N LYS A 157 -9.31 17.61 7.46
CA LYS A 157 -10.70 17.64 7.96
C LYS A 157 -11.67 17.83 6.81
N ALA A 158 -11.39 18.77 5.90
CA ALA A 158 -12.20 19.04 4.73
C ALA A 158 -12.35 17.81 3.81
N ILE A 159 -11.36 16.92 3.78
CA ILE A 159 -11.41 15.68 2.98
C ILE A 159 -11.90 14.45 3.78
N GLY A 160 -12.50 14.64 4.96
CA GLY A 160 -13.14 13.55 5.72
C GLY A 160 -12.19 12.65 6.52
N LEU A 161 -10.97 13.11 6.81
CA LEU A 161 -9.96 12.39 7.60
C LEU A 161 -9.82 12.92 9.04
N GLU A 162 -10.75 13.75 9.53
CA GLU A 162 -10.69 14.29 10.91
C GLU A 162 -10.55 13.18 11.97
N ASN A 163 -11.29 12.08 11.79
CA ASN A 163 -11.29 10.93 12.70
C ASN A 163 -10.31 9.82 12.26
N TYR A 164 -9.35 10.12 11.38
CA TYR A 164 -8.40 9.12 10.90
C TYR A 164 -7.34 8.75 11.96
N GLY A 165 -6.92 9.71 12.78
CA GLY A 165 -5.88 9.52 13.80
C GLY A 165 -5.92 10.61 14.88
N LYS A 166 -5.03 10.52 15.86
CA LYS A 166 -4.96 11.51 16.93
C LYS A 166 -4.18 12.76 16.48
N SER A 167 -4.83 13.91 16.46
CA SER A 167 -4.29 15.17 15.92
C SER A 167 -3.22 15.86 16.79
N SER A 168 -3.29 15.73 18.12
CA SER A 168 -2.39 16.43 19.07
C SER A 168 -1.37 15.51 19.71
N GLY A 169 -0.25 16.01 20.26
CA GLY A 169 0.68 15.20 21.05
C GLY A 169 1.45 14.12 20.27
N PHE A 170 1.73 14.37 18.98
CA PHE A 170 2.48 13.46 18.11
C PHE A 170 3.83 13.07 18.72
N TYR A 171 4.68 14.04 19.06
CA TYR A 171 6.02 13.79 19.60
C TYR A 171 5.99 13.00 20.90
N SER A 172 5.14 13.37 21.86
CA SER A 172 5.04 12.64 23.14
C SER A 172 4.53 11.20 22.97
N ARG A 173 3.70 10.92 21.96
CA ARG A 173 3.32 9.55 21.63
C ARG A 173 4.46 8.78 20.97
N GLN A 174 5.13 9.39 19.98
CA GLN A 174 6.25 8.74 19.29
C GLN A 174 7.39 8.43 20.26
N PHE A 175 7.73 9.38 21.14
CA PHE A 175 8.72 9.16 22.18
C PHE A 175 8.36 7.96 23.08
N ARG A 176 7.13 7.91 23.60
CA ARG A 176 6.68 6.76 24.41
C ARG A 176 6.74 5.44 23.66
N SER A 177 6.33 5.42 22.39
CA SER A 177 6.39 4.22 21.56
C SER A 177 7.83 3.76 21.32
N LEU A 178 8.73 4.69 20.95
CA LEU A 178 10.14 4.41 20.68
C LEU A 178 10.87 3.95 21.95
N VAL A 179 10.63 4.61 23.09
CA VAL A 179 11.17 4.17 24.39
C VAL A 179 10.69 2.76 24.72
N LYS A 180 9.38 2.48 24.59
CA LYS A 180 8.85 1.13 24.83
C LYS A 180 9.54 0.07 23.96
N VAL A 181 9.69 0.34 22.66
CA VAL A 181 10.37 -0.58 21.72
C VAL A 181 11.83 -0.76 22.12
N SER A 182 12.54 0.33 22.41
CA SER A 182 13.95 0.30 22.84
C SER A 182 14.13 -0.50 24.14
N THR A 183 13.25 -0.31 25.13
CA THR A 183 13.30 -1.08 26.39
C THR A 183 13.04 -2.56 26.14
N ILE A 184 12.07 -2.92 25.28
CA ILE A 184 11.83 -4.33 24.94
C ILE A 184 13.06 -4.93 24.26
N GLN A 185 13.65 -4.23 23.29
CA GLN A 185 14.81 -4.70 22.54
C GLN A 185 16.05 -4.85 23.41
N ALA A 186 16.29 -3.93 24.34
CA ALA A 186 17.44 -4.01 25.26
C ALA A 186 17.41 -5.25 26.17
N ASN A 187 16.22 -5.75 26.50
CA ASN A 187 16.06 -6.95 27.32
C ASN A 187 16.01 -8.25 26.52
N ILE A 188 16.14 -8.20 25.18
CA ILE A 188 16.21 -9.40 24.36
C ILE A 188 17.56 -10.09 24.66
N LYS A 189 17.49 -11.39 24.90
CA LYS A 189 18.66 -12.23 25.09
C LYS A 189 18.92 -13.06 23.84
N ASP A 190 20.20 -13.29 23.54
CA ASP A 190 20.60 -14.24 22.52
C ASP A 190 20.27 -15.69 22.95
N GLU A 191 20.54 -16.63 22.05
CA GLU A 191 20.38 -18.07 22.29
C GLU A 191 21.22 -18.60 23.47
N ASN A 192 22.21 -17.83 23.93
CA ASN A 192 23.08 -18.15 25.06
C ASN A 192 22.66 -17.42 26.35
N GLY A 193 21.57 -16.65 26.34
CA GLY A 193 21.04 -15.93 27.49
C GLY A 193 21.71 -14.58 27.79
N SER A 194 22.58 -14.08 26.91
CA SER A 194 23.25 -12.79 27.03
C SER A 194 22.42 -11.67 26.40
N GLU A 195 22.35 -10.51 27.05
CA GLU A 195 21.63 -9.34 26.50
C GLU A 195 22.31 -8.87 25.20
N VAL A 196 21.52 -8.63 24.16
CA VAL A 196 22.02 -8.22 22.83
C VAL A 196 21.99 -6.69 22.61
N GLY A 197 21.63 -5.93 23.65
CA GLY A 197 21.35 -4.49 23.61
C GLY A 197 22.41 -3.61 24.24
#